data_AF-A0A2T5GHC6-F1
#
_entry.id   AF-A0A2T5GHC6-F1
#
_cell.length_a   1.000
_cell.length_b   1.000
_cell.length_c   1.000
_cell.angle_alpha   90.00
_cell.angle_beta   90.00
_cell.angle_gamma   90.00
#
_symmetry.space_group_name_H-M   'P 1'
#
loop_
_entity.id
_entity.type
_entity.pdbx_description
1 polymer ?
#
loop_
_entity_poly.entity_id
_entity_poly.type
_entity_poly.pdbx_seq_one_letter_code
_entity_poly.pdbx_strand_id
1 'polypeptide(L)'
;MESSRQLENIGIAIAPMLVGSVSEIRVVAEVHDDWIQRRYDVVHDGKLVEGVEGERSVNRSVNDALSALRRDMLEEGQVDWHHCAYILRADGAFKIEFDRSRPPSA
;
A
#
# COMPACT_ATOMS: atom_id res chain seq x y z
N MET A 1 18.85 -4.15 -0.54
CA MET A 1 18.02 -3.80 -1.70
C MET A 1 17.12 -2.66 -1.26
N GLU A 2 17.07 -1.57 -2.03
CA GLU A 2 16.36 -0.34 -1.64
C GLU A 2 14.84 -0.56 -1.68
N SER A 3 14.37 -1.38 -2.63
CA SER A 3 12.99 -1.88 -2.69
C SER A 3 12.51 -2.50 -1.37
N SER A 4 13.33 -3.34 -0.72
CA SER A 4 12.97 -3.97 0.57
C SER A 4 12.75 -2.95 1.70
N ARG A 5 13.48 -1.84 1.69
CA ARG A 5 13.30 -0.77 2.68
C ARG A 5 11.98 -0.02 2.46
N GLN A 6 11.59 0.21 1.22
CA GLN A 6 10.32 0.88 0.94
C GLN A 6 9.11 0.01 1.31
N LEU A 7 9.21 -1.31 1.13
CA LEU A 7 8.19 -2.24 1.61
C LEU A 7 7.97 -2.13 3.12
N GLU A 8 9.06 -2.07 3.89
CA GLU A 8 9.00 -1.86 5.34
C GLU A 8 8.40 -0.49 5.68
N ASN A 9 8.81 0.58 4.99
CA ASN A 9 8.25 1.92 5.20
C ASN A 9 6.73 1.97 4.96
N ILE A 10 6.22 1.27 3.94
CA ILE A 10 4.77 1.17 3.68
C ILE A 10 4.08 0.48 4.85
N GLY A 11 4.61 -0.65 5.32
CA GLY A 11 4.08 -1.39 6.47
C GLY A 11 4.03 -0.52 7.73
N ILE A 12 5.13 0.18 8.04
CA ILE A 12 5.22 1.10 9.18
C ILE A 12 4.20 2.25 9.04
N ALA A 13 4.04 2.80 7.83
CA ALA A 13 3.15 3.92 7.60
C ALA A 13 1.67 3.55 7.83
N ILE A 14 1.25 2.33 7.51
CA ILE A 14 -0.15 1.89 7.71
C ILE A 14 -0.38 1.22 9.07
N ALA A 15 0.66 0.81 9.78
CA ALA A 15 0.54 0.17 11.10
C ALA A 15 -0.29 0.96 12.13
N PRO A 16 -0.28 2.31 12.17
CA PRO A 16 -1.15 3.09 13.07
C PRO A 16 -2.65 2.86 12.85
N MET A 17 -3.08 2.35 11.69
CA MET A 17 -4.47 2.00 11.44
C MET A 17 -4.88 0.66 12.06
N LEU A 18 -3.93 -0.17 12.54
CA LEU A 18 -4.19 -1.40 13.29
C LEU A 18 -4.51 -1.09 14.76
N VAL A 19 -5.57 -0.32 15.00
CA VAL A 19 -6.01 0.04 16.36
C VAL A 19 -7.24 -0.75 16.77
N GLY A 20 -7.38 -0.98 18.09
CA GLY A 20 -8.55 -1.66 18.64
C GLY A 20 -8.68 -3.10 18.16
N SER A 21 -9.83 -3.42 17.57
CA SER A 21 -10.16 -4.77 17.06
C SER A 21 -9.88 -4.96 15.56
N VAL A 22 -9.08 -4.09 14.93
CA VAL A 22 -8.69 -4.26 13.54
C VAL A 22 -7.64 -5.37 13.43
N SER A 23 -7.98 -6.46 12.74
CA SER A 23 -7.08 -7.61 12.54
C SER A 23 -6.31 -7.56 11.23
N GLU A 24 -6.79 -6.80 10.25
CA GLU A 24 -6.21 -6.71 8.91
C GLU A 24 -6.58 -5.37 8.26
N ILE A 25 -5.62 -4.78 7.55
CA ILE A 25 -5.83 -3.67 6.62
C ILE A 25 -5.40 -4.15 5.25
N ARG A 26 -6.31 -4.04 4.29
CA ARG A 26 -6.04 -4.23 2.88
C ARG A 26 -6.12 -2.88 2.19
N VAL A 27 -5.14 -2.60 1.36
CA VAL A 27 -5.13 -1.39 0.53
C VAL A 27 -4.97 -1.80 -0.91
N VAL A 28 -5.80 -1.20 -1.78
CA VAL A 28 -5.63 -1.27 -3.23
C VAL A 28 -5.25 0.14 -3.68
N ALA A 29 -4.16 0.25 -4.41
CA ALA A 29 -3.64 1.53 -4.88
C ALA A 29 -3.37 1.49 -6.39
N GLU A 30 -3.61 2.63 -7.01
CA GLU A 30 -3.26 2.94 -8.38
C GLU A 30 -2.33 4.15 -8.39
N VAL A 31 -1.13 3.97 -8.95
CA VAL A 31 -0.05 4.93 -8.98
C VAL A 31 -0.01 5.59 -10.36
N HIS A 32 -0.32 6.87 -10.38
CA HIS A 32 -0.17 7.76 -11.52
C HIS A 32 1.15 8.53 -11.39
N ASP A 33 1.49 9.32 -12.41
CA ASP A 33 2.77 10.03 -12.44
C ASP A 33 2.82 11.22 -11.46
N ASP A 34 1.66 11.79 -11.13
CA ASP A 34 1.51 12.98 -10.28
C ASP A 34 0.65 12.75 -9.03
N TRP A 35 -0.07 11.64 -8.94
CA TRP A 35 -0.92 11.30 -7.79
C TRP A 35 -1.10 9.78 -7.61
N ILE A 36 -1.69 9.38 -6.48
CA ILE A 36 -1.99 7.97 -6.19
C ILE A 36 -3.44 7.85 -5.75
N GLN A 37 -4.23 7.05 -6.47
CA GLN A 37 -5.56 6.63 -6.02
C GLN A 37 -5.44 5.48 -5.05
N ARG A 38 -6.29 5.43 -4.02
CA ARG A 38 -6.31 4.30 -3.10
C ARG A 38 -7.63 4.09 -2.40
N ARG A 39 -7.87 2.84 -2.04
CA ARG A 39 -8.99 2.40 -1.21
C ARG A 39 -8.45 1.55 -0.06
N TYR A 40 -8.88 1.88 1.16
CA TYR A 40 -8.57 1.10 2.36
C TYR A 40 -9.79 0.27 2.73
N ASP A 41 -9.57 -1.02 2.94
CA ASP A 41 -10.55 -1.95 3.48
C ASP A 41 -9.97 -2.54 4.77
N VAL A 42 -10.74 -2.59 5.86
CA VAL A 42 -10.27 -3.09 7.16
C VAL A 42 -11.14 -4.25 7.63
N VAL A 43 -10.53 -5.22 8.31
CA VAL A 43 -11.26 -6.28 9.01
C VAL A 43 -11.32 -5.93 10.48
N HIS A 44 -12.51 -5.56 10.96
CA HIS A 44 -12.77 -5.18 12.35
C HIS A 44 -13.73 -6.21 12.98
N ASP A 45 -13.34 -6.82 14.11
CA ASP A 45 -14.11 -7.89 14.76
C ASP A 45 -14.53 -9.03 13.79
N GLY A 46 -13.63 -9.37 12.85
CA GLY A 46 -13.88 -10.39 11.83
C GLY A 46 -14.84 -9.97 10.71
N LYS A 47 -15.23 -8.69 10.62
CA LYS A 47 -16.08 -8.14 9.56
C LYS A 47 -15.29 -7.19 8.68
N LEU A 48 -15.47 -7.33 7.36
CA LEU A 48 -14.90 -6.40 6.38
C LEU A 48 -15.67 -5.08 6.38
N VAL A 49 -14.94 -3.97 6.47
CA VAL A 49 -15.43 -2.60 6.28
C VAL A 49 -14.64 -2.00 5.12
N GLU A 50 -15.31 -1.76 4.00
CA GLU A 50 -14.70 -1.22 2.78
C GLU A 50 -14.68 0.31 2.76
N GLY A 51 -13.71 0.88 2.07
CA GLY A 51 -13.67 2.33 1.76
C GLY A 51 -13.44 3.23 2.96
N VAL A 52 -12.64 2.79 3.93
CA VAL A 52 -12.25 3.61 5.08
C VAL A 52 -11.36 4.75 4.63
N GLU A 53 -11.57 5.96 5.17
CA GLU A 53 -10.67 7.08 4.92
C GLU A 53 -9.33 6.83 5.62
N GLY A 54 -8.25 6.75 4.84
CA GLY A 54 -6.90 6.75 5.38
C GLY A 54 -6.56 8.11 6.01
N GLU A 55 -5.89 8.11 7.16
CA GLU A 55 -5.44 9.36 7.79
C GLU A 55 -4.51 10.13 6.86
N ARG A 56 -4.61 11.48 6.85
CA ARG A 56 -3.80 12.32 5.95
C ARG A 56 -2.29 12.13 6.11
N SER A 57 -1.83 11.90 7.34
CA SER A 57 -0.43 11.58 7.65
C SER A 57 -0.01 10.24 7.05
N VAL A 58 -0.82 9.19 7.27
CA VAL A 58 -0.62 7.86 6.69
C VAL A 58 -0.57 7.94 5.16
N ASN A 59 -1.51 8.65 4.54
CA ASN A 59 -1.57 8.80 3.09
C ASN A 59 -0.29 9.42 2.51
N ARG A 60 0.29 10.42 3.19
CA ARG A 60 1.53 11.05 2.75
C ARG A 60 2.70 10.09 2.82
N SER A 61 2.90 9.44 3.97
CA SER A 61 4.01 8.49 4.15
C SER A 61 3.92 7.31 3.18
N VAL A 62 2.71 6.80 2.93
CA VAL A 62 2.47 5.76 1.93
C VAL A 62 2.73 6.26 0.51
N ASN A 63 2.36 7.51 0.16
CA ASN A 63 2.69 8.08 -1.15
C ASN A 63 4.19 8.08 -1.40
N ASP A 64 4.93 8.67 -0.47
CA ASP A 64 6.38 8.85 -0.62
C ASP A 64 7.07 7.49 -0.76
N ALA A 65 6.66 6.51 0.04
CA ALA A 65 7.21 5.16 0.00
C ALA A 65 6.82 4.38 -1.26
N LEU A 66 5.58 4.47 -1.76
CA LEU A 66 5.16 3.80 -3.00
C LEU A 66 5.85 4.40 -4.23
N SER A 67 5.96 5.73 -4.31
CA SER A 67 6.66 6.39 -5.41
C SER A 67 8.14 6.05 -5.40
N ALA A 68 8.77 6.01 -4.22
CA ALA A 68 10.15 5.56 -4.09
C ALA A 68 10.29 4.09 -4.50
N LEU A 69 9.39 3.21 -4.05
CA LEU A 69 9.41 1.79 -4.41
C LEU A 69 9.30 1.57 -5.91
N ARG A 70 8.41 2.29 -6.61
CA ARG A 70 8.28 2.21 -8.07
C ARG A 70 9.60 2.57 -8.75
N ARG A 71 10.22 3.69 -8.34
CA ARG A 71 11.52 4.13 -8.88
C ARG A 71 12.62 3.11 -8.59
N ASP A 72 12.76 2.67 -7.34
CA ASP A 72 13.81 1.75 -6.91
C ASP A 72 13.68 0.41 -7.68
N MET A 73 12.44 -0.09 -7.90
CA MET A 73 12.19 -1.30 -8.71
C MET A 73 12.52 -1.10 -10.19
N LEU A 74 12.27 0.08 -10.76
CA LEU A 74 12.66 0.40 -12.15
C LEU A 74 14.18 0.47 -12.30
N GLU A 75 14.88 1.05 -11.33
CA GLU A 75 16.36 1.08 -11.28
C GLU A 75 16.95 -0.32 -11.15
N GLU A 76 16.27 -1.23 -10.44
CA GLU A 76 16.58 -2.66 -10.36
C GLU A 76 16.24 -3.43 -11.66
N GLY A 77 15.72 -2.76 -12.70
CA GLY A 77 15.38 -3.35 -14.00
C GLY A 77 14.08 -4.14 -14.02
N GLN A 78 13.21 -3.96 -13.02
CA GLN A 78 11.90 -4.59 -12.98
C GLN A 78 10.92 -3.89 -13.93
N VAL A 79 9.91 -4.64 -14.40
CA VAL A 79 8.84 -4.08 -15.22
C VAL A 79 7.99 -3.12 -14.37
N ASP A 80 7.71 -1.96 -14.96
CA ASP A 80 6.88 -0.92 -14.36
C ASP A 80 5.50 -1.44 -13.94
N TRP A 81 4.93 -0.81 -12.94
CA TRP A 81 3.63 -1.18 -12.40
C TRP A 81 2.87 0.08 -11.97
N HIS A 82 1.55 0.02 -12.15
CA HIS A 82 0.65 1.09 -11.75
C HIS A 82 -0.32 0.63 -10.68
N HIS A 83 -0.62 -0.67 -10.61
CA HIS A 83 -1.61 -1.20 -9.68
C HIS A 83 -0.90 -2.06 -8.65
N CYS A 84 -1.20 -1.84 -7.37
CA CYS A 84 -0.74 -2.73 -6.32
C CYS A 84 -1.80 -2.96 -5.25
N ALA A 85 -1.73 -4.10 -4.59
CA ALA A 85 -2.50 -4.40 -3.41
C ALA A 85 -1.55 -4.81 -2.30
N TYR A 86 -1.73 -4.27 -1.10
CA TYR A 86 -0.94 -4.66 0.05
C TYR A 86 -1.82 -4.88 1.28
N ILE A 87 -1.37 -5.81 2.11
CA ILE A 87 -2.06 -6.25 3.31
C ILE A 87 -1.09 -6.15 4.47
N LEU A 88 -1.54 -5.54 5.56
CA LEU A 88 -0.89 -5.63 6.86
C LEU A 88 -1.86 -6.26 7.85
N ARG A 89 -1.39 -7.31 8.53
CA ARG A 89 -2.15 -8.04 9.55
C ARG A 89 -1.65 -7.67 10.94
N ALA A 90 -2.51 -7.80 11.94
CA ALA A 90 -2.19 -7.50 13.33
C ALA A 90 -1.07 -8.38 13.93
N ASP A 91 -0.77 -9.52 13.30
CA ASP A 91 0.38 -10.39 13.64
C ASP A 91 1.71 -9.87 13.08
N GLY A 92 1.70 -8.73 12.39
CA GLY A 92 2.88 -8.11 11.76
C GLY A 92 3.17 -8.64 10.35
N ALA A 93 2.39 -9.58 9.82
CA ALA A 93 2.58 -10.04 8.46
C ALA A 93 2.22 -8.94 7.45
N PHE A 94 3.19 -8.57 6.63
CA PHE A 94 3.04 -7.62 5.53
C PHE A 94 3.26 -8.32 4.19
N LYS A 95 2.36 -8.08 3.23
CA LYS A 95 2.50 -8.57 1.85
C LYS A 95 2.08 -7.48 0.88
N ILE A 96 2.81 -7.34 -0.22
CA ILE A 96 2.41 -6.53 -1.37
C ILE A 96 2.39 -7.39 -2.63
N GLU A 97 1.47 -7.08 -3.54
CA GLU A 97 1.35 -7.68 -4.86
C GLU A 97 1.21 -6.56 -5.89
N PHE A 98 1.99 -6.66 -6.98
CA PHE A 98 1.98 -5.68 -8.07
C PHE A 98 1.28 -6.28 -9.27
N ASP A 99 0.24 -5.61 -9.75
CA ASP A 99 -0.45 -5.96 -10.99
C ASP A 99 0.15 -5.14 -12.14
N ARG A 100 0.92 -5.85 -12.98
CA ARG A 100 1.58 -5.32 -14.18
C ARG A 100 0.77 -5.55 -15.45
N SER A 101 -0.36 -6.25 -15.35
CA SER A 101 -1.22 -6.55 -16.49
C SER A 101 -2.15 -5.41 -16.84
N ARG A 102 -2.40 -4.51 -15.88
CA ARG A 102 -3.29 -3.37 -16.04
C ARG A 102 -2.51 -2.11 -16.39
N PRO A 103 -2.89 -1.40 -17.48
CA PRO A 103 -2.37 -0.06 -17.73
C PRO A 103 -2.90 0.91 -16.66
N PRO A 104 -2.25 2.09 -16.49
CA PRO A 104 -2.83 3.16 -15.69
C PRO A 104 -4.16 3.61 -16.27
N SER A 105 -5.12 3.94 -15.40
CA SER A 105 -6.38 4.57 -15.76
C SER A 105 -6.10 5.98 -16.28
N ALA A 106 -6.86 6.36 -17.31
CA ALA A 106 -6.75 7.65 -18.00
C ALA A 106 -7.32 8.81 -17.18
#